data_AF-A0A7S0BD14-F1
#
_entry.id   AF-A0A7S0BD14-F1
#
_cell.length_a   1.000
_cell.length_b   1.000
_cell.length_c   1.000
_cell.angle_alpha   90.00
_cell.angle_beta   90.00
_cell.angle_gamma   90.00
#
_symmetry.space_group_name_H-M   'P 1'
#
loop_
_entity.id
_entity.type
_entity.pdbx_description
1 polymer ?
#
loop_
_entity_poly.entity_id
_entity_poly.type
_entity_poly.pdbx_seq_one_letter_code
_entity_poly.pdbx_strand_id
1 'polypeptide(L)'
;FGSRLAVASGPLSNPLAAMMSPMFVQGIILLVVALQLATSLANAASGSRTGTCTSASRCHPGGEHLLIQTNSHGQFGRHYASSAQCRTAEPGELCYRAVTWARDVGIFARPNFYQGLTDLSPLEAFQQFLYDQGDHQCGQPPCQEEPMPADCQTAEVGERCFGAVDWVKRVGVLHHPDWYPALSPASPSEAVQWWLHETEPDVCPQPPCVACHTAREGEPCYEEVIWAMNEGMETNPRSYPGLTSSSTFQDFQQFIYSTREDGGYCFLPPCPACLTATEGNPKTEACYSKVTEAMARGVIVNPEAYHGLAAESSFEEFQVWMHVNHPDECPTRPCSAPTLTTTTTTMDHAGHEPVQAPVLVEQAGALLPAGSEIRMFTVGTSNVGWQTWPDQVHVMLKELGYTVTKGPEHGTEGITQQPLKHRLQECDDADKWSNLETPRFARIGWNSWGFAYETKEDCDSDNHRTIAGHHVSCINGWACNPHNEDPGWPLVPLSKIADAARHSDLVLLSTWVNDAKHRWHGNLCYKGAGLSHGSTANISADGLRRTIAAIREVNAESVVLVMASYPQSANYGVNRGTAAQFEALNADVEAQLRGLRRTYFVGFSLPPDAEVFQRRSPGHPNCRGDRAM
;
A
#
# COMPACT_ATOMS: atom_id res chain seq x y z
N PHE A 1 43.79 -12.45 51.82
CA PHE A 1 44.92 -11.71 52.44
C PHE A 1 45.87 -11.22 51.35
N GLY A 2 46.58 -10.11 51.59
CA GLY A 2 47.86 -9.81 50.93
C GLY A 2 47.81 -9.21 49.51
N SER A 3 47.99 -7.89 49.42
CA SER A 3 48.15 -7.12 48.19
C SER A 3 49.63 -6.99 47.75
N ARG A 4 49.90 -6.86 46.44
CA ARG A 4 51.06 -6.14 45.82
C ARG A 4 52.47 -6.74 46.11
N LEU A 5 53.57 -6.48 45.38
CA LEU A 5 53.99 -5.39 44.47
C LEU A 5 55.05 -5.90 43.43
N ALA A 6 55.76 -5.02 42.70
CA ALA A 6 56.64 -5.33 41.55
C ALA A 6 58.00 -4.54 41.58
N VAL A 7 58.62 -4.27 40.39
CA VAL A 7 59.90 -3.55 40.08
C VAL A 7 61.08 -4.52 39.82
N ALA A 8 62.00 -4.38 38.82
CA ALA A 8 62.45 -3.30 37.90
C ALA A 8 62.90 -3.90 36.51
N SER A 9 63.36 -3.20 35.44
CA SER A 9 63.42 -1.75 35.09
C SER A 9 63.58 -1.49 33.56
N GLY A 10 64.74 -1.80 32.95
CA GLY A 10 65.17 -1.44 31.56
C GLY A 10 66.70 -1.25 31.48
N PRO A 11 67.30 -0.51 30.50
CA PRO A 11 66.83 -0.03 29.18
C PRO A 11 67.88 -0.21 28.03
N LEU A 12 67.58 0.19 26.76
CA LEU A 12 68.55 0.86 25.83
C LEU A 12 67.99 1.32 24.45
N SER A 13 68.36 2.55 24.06
CA SER A 13 68.59 3.17 22.71
C SER A 13 67.68 2.92 21.48
N ASN A 14 67.14 4.05 20.97
CA ASN A 14 66.72 4.38 19.59
C ASN A 14 67.95 4.94 18.79
N PRO A 15 67.88 5.53 17.56
CA PRO A 15 66.92 5.45 16.44
C PRO A 15 67.59 5.28 15.03
N LEU A 16 66.83 5.32 13.91
CA LEU A 16 67.21 5.97 12.64
C LEU A 16 66.02 6.10 11.65
N ALA A 17 66.06 7.06 10.70
CA ALA A 17 65.00 7.29 9.72
C ALA A 17 65.47 7.94 8.39
N ALA A 18 65.01 7.41 7.25
CA ALA A 18 64.94 8.00 5.90
C ALA A 18 64.07 7.03 5.04
N MET A 19 62.94 7.40 4.42
CA MET A 19 62.69 8.29 3.26
C MET A 19 62.96 7.68 1.87
N MET A 20 62.08 8.02 0.91
CA MET A 20 61.92 7.55 -0.49
C MET A 20 61.14 6.23 -0.65
N SER A 21 60.17 6.04 -1.55
CA SER A 21 59.29 6.86 -2.44
C SER A 21 58.45 5.85 -3.26
N PRO A 22 57.36 6.23 -3.97
CA PRO A 22 56.31 5.26 -4.31
C PRO A 22 56.30 4.77 -5.78
N MET A 23 56.22 3.45 -5.99
CA MET A 23 55.91 2.83 -7.31
C MET A 23 55.20 1.46 -7.16
N PHE A 24 53.92 1.42 -6.78
CA PHE A 24 53.13 0.17 -6.81
C PHE A 24 51.61 0.28 -7.05
N VAL A 25 51.07 1.46 -7.41
CA VAL A 25 49.61 1.71 -7.46
C VAL A 25 49.06 1.93 -8.89
N GLN A 26 49.91 1.95 -9.93
CA GLN A 26 49.47 2.12 -11.33
C GLN A 26 49.32 0.81 -12.13
N GLY A 27 49.60 -0.37 -11.53
CA GLY A 27 49.61 -1.65 -12.26
C GLY A 27 48.26 -2.35 -12.42
N ILE A 28 47.23 -1.99 -11.65
CA ILE A 28 45.98 -2.78 -11.54
C ILE A 28 44.80 -2.13 -12.30
N ILE A 29 44.74 -0.80 -12.38
CA ILE A 29 43.61 -0.08 -12.99
C ILE A 29 43.56 -0.26 -14.52
N LEU A 30 44.68 -0.55 -15.17
CA LEU A 30 44.76 -0.74 -16.62
C LEU A 30 44.28 -2.12 -17.12
N LEU A 31 44.00 -3.08 -16.23
CA LEU A 31 43.55 -4.43 -16.64
C LEU A 31 42.01 -4.56 -16.77
N VAL A 32 41.25 -3.69 -16.09
CA VAL A 32 39.78 -3.79 -16.02
C VAL A 32 39.09 -3.19 -17.25
N VAL A 33 39.64 -2.09 -17.79
CA VAL A 33 39.06 -1.39 -18.96
C VAL A 33 39.25 -2.17 -20.27
N ALA A 34 40.27 -3.04 -20.35
CA ALA A 34 40.58 -3.82 -21.55
C ALA A 34 39.63 -5.01 -21.79
N LEU A 35 38.89 -5.48 -20.77
CA LEU A 35 38.06 -6.69 -20.88
C LEU A 35 36.60 -6.42 -21.32
N GLN A 36 36.15 -5.16 -21.34
CA GLN A 36 34.79 -4.77 -21.75
C GLN A 36 34.66 -4.39 -23.24
N LEU A 37 35.74 -4.51 -24.03
CA LEU A 37 35.79 -4.11 -25.44
C LEU A 37 36.12 -5.27 -26.41
N ALA A 38 36.00 -6.52 -25.96
CA ALA A 38 36.36 -7.72 -26.72
C ALA A 38 35.25 -8.78 -26.86
N THR A 39 34.04 -8.50 -26.34
CA THR A 39 32.87 -9.39 -26.43
C THR A 39 31.88 -8.99 -27.53
N SER A 40 32.04 -7.81 -28.13
CA SER A 40 31.39 -7.41 -29.38
C SER A 40 32.27 -7.78 -30.58
N LEU A 41 31.65 -8.35 -31.63
CA LEU A 41 32.26 -8.73 -32.93
C LEU A 41 33.11 -10.03 -33.00
N ALA A 42 32.64 -11.16 -32.46
CA ALA A 42 33.03 -12.48 -33.01
C ALA A 42 32.03 -13.63 -32.67
N ASN A 43 31.14 -13.92 -33.64
CA ASN A 43 30.45 -15.22 -33.92
C ASN A 43 28.97 -15.07 -34.28
N ALA A 44 28.72 -14.57 -35.50
CA ALA A 44 27.58 -15.03 -36.30
C ALA A 44 28.03 -16.21 -37.18
N ALA A 45 27.08 -17.05 -37.61
CA ALA A 45 27.27 -18.34 -38.29
C ALA A 45 27.75 -19.49 -37.34
N SER A 46 27.21 -20.72 -37.41
CA SER A 46 26.21 -21.27 -38.36
C SER A 46 25.38 -22.44 -37.82
N GLY A 47 24.06 -22.37 -37.97
CA GLY A 47 23.13 -23.52 -38.01
C GLY A 47 22.58 -24.00 -36.64
N SER A 48 21.37 -24.57 -36.55
CA SER A 48 20.44 -24.93 -37.63
C SER A 48 18.96 -24.95 -37.18
N ARG A 49 18.13 -24.17 -37.90
CA ARG A 49 16.67 -24.38 -38.12
C ARG A 49 15.74 -24.47 -36.89
N THR A 50 15.20 -23.32 -36.49
CA THR A 50 13.74 -23.19 -36.28
C THR A 50 13.13 -22.49 -37.49
N GLY A 51 11.90 -22.84 -37.88
CA GLY A 51 11.28 -22.38 -39.12
C GLY A 51 10.31 -21.21 -38.90
N THR A 52 10.51 -20.10 -39.62
CA THR A 52 9.59 -18.95 -39.60
C THR A 52 8.39 -19.17 -40.54
N CYS A 53 7.18 -19.27 -39.98
CA CYS A 53 5.95 -19.21 -40.77
C CYS A 53 5.52 -17.75 -40.99
N THR A 54 5.75 -17.22 -42.20
CA THR A 54 5.45 -15.83 -42.57
C THR A 54 4.13 -15.66 -43.35
N SER A 55 3.23 -16.64 -43.30
CA SER A 55 1.86 -16.51 -43.82
C SER A 55 0.86 -17.41 -43.08
N ALA A 56 -0.38 -16.93 -42.94
CA ALA A 56 -1.42 -17.46 -42.04
C ALA A 56 -2.10 -18.76 -42.52
N SER A 57 -1.31 -19.78 -42.91
CA SER A 57 -1.84 -21.05 -43.46
C SER A 57 -1.24 -22.33 -42.86
N ARG A 58 -0.18 -22.25 -42.03
CA ARG A 58 0.50 -23.43 -41.46
C ARG A 58 1.03 -23.20 -40.03
N CYS A 59 0.11 -23.20 -39.07
CA CYS A 59 0.38 -23.40 -37.64
C CYS A 59 -0.50 -24.57 -37.14
N HIS A 60 0.01 -25.42 -36.23
CA HIS A 60 -0.77 -26.52 -35.66
C HIS A 60 -1.63 -26.03 -34.47
N PRO A 61 -2.89 -26.50 -34.33
CA PRO A 61 -3.65 -26.33 -33.10
C PRO A 61 -3.12 -27.31 -32.03
N GLY A 62 -2.78 -26.82 -30.84
CA GLY A 62 -2.29 -27.69 -29.76
C GLY A 62 -1.43 -27.06 -28.66
N GLY A 63 -1.30 -25.72 -28.62
CA GLY A 63 -0.65 -25.01 -27.50
C GLY A 63 -1.49 -23.80 -27.11
N GLU A 64 -1.80 -23.68 -25.82
CA GLU A 64 -2.63 -22.59 -25.27
C GLU A 64 -1.76 -21.36 -25.00
N HIS A 65 -1.66 -20.48 -26.00
CA HIS A 65 -1.07 -19.14 -25.87
C HIS A 65 -1.99 -18.12 -26.56
N LEU A 66 -2.38 -17.07 -25.84
CA LEU A 66 -3.31 -16.05 -26.34
C LEU A 66 -2.58 -14.72 -26.54
N LEU A 67 -2.20 -14.45 -27.79
CA LEU A 67 -1.66 -13.17 -28.27
C LEU A 67 -2.41 -12.77 -29.56
N ILE A 68 -2.96 -11.55 -29.61
CA ILE A 68 -3.56 -10.94 -30.82
C ILE A 68 -3.16 -9.44 -30.89
N GLN A 69 -3.11 -8.88 -32.09
CA GLN A 69 -2.60 -7.54 -32.48
C GLN A 69 -3.69 -6.73 -33.21
N THR A 70 -3.51 -5.42 -33.52
CA THR A 70 -3.61 -4.85 -34.91
C THR A 70 -3.53 -3.30 -35.08
N ASN A 71 -2.54 -2.85 -35.86
CA ASN A 71 -2.55 -1.88 -36.99
C ASN A 71 -3.46 -0.61 -37.10
N SER A 72 -2.86 0.58 -36.84
CA SER A 72 -2.49 1.67 -37.80
C SER A 72 -3.49 2.61 -38.59
N HIS A 73 -3.19 3.94 -38.53
CA HIS A 73 -3.10 5.00 -39.60
C HIS A 73 -4.07 6.22 -39.74
N GLY A 74 -3.56 7.45 -39.41
CA GLY A 74 -3.74 8.77 -40.11
C GLY A 74 -4.95 9.68 -39.75
N GLN A 75 -4.99 11.02 -40.01
CA GLN A 75 -3.96 12.07 -40.22
C GLN A 75 -4.59 13.53 -40.25
N PHE A 76 -3.96 14.53 -39.60
CA PHE A 76 -3.99 16.03 -39.77
C PHE A 76 -5.28 16.91 -39.85
N GLY A 77 -5.23 18.09 -39.18
CA GLY A 77 -6.13 19.27 -39.38
C GLY A 77 -5.68 20.53 -38.59
N ARG A 78 -6.01 21.76 -39.06
CA ARG A 78 -5.63 23.12 -38.51
C ARG A 78 -6.65 24.19 -39.00
N HIS A 79 -6.77 25.44 -38.51
CA HIS A 79 -6.01 26.27 -37.54
C HIS A 79 -7.01 27.04 -36.61
N TYR A 80 -6.91 28.27 -36.06
CA TYR A 80 -6.12 29.53 -36.21
C TYR A 80 -6.19 30.35 -34.88
N ALA A 81 -5.40 31.42 -34.67
CA ALA A 81 -5.39 32.27 -33.44
C ALA A 81 -4.92 33.74 -33.75
N SER A 82 -4.78 34.75 -32.86
CA SER A 82 -4.88 34.87 -31.38
C SER A 82 -5.00 36.35 -30.91
N SER A 83 -5.24 36.62 -29.61
CA SER A 83 -4.95 37.93 -28.94
C SER A 83 -4.54 37.78 -27.46
N ALA A 84 -3.74 38.70 -26.92
CA ALA A 84 -3.32 38.78 -25.51
C ALA A 84 -2.63 37.50 -24.95
N GLN A 85 -1.51 37.10 -25.57
CA GLN A 85 -0.71 35.97 -25.10
C GLN A 85 0.18 36.36 -23.91
N CYS A 86 -0.24 35.96 -22.71
CA CYS A 86 0.69 35.42 -21.71
C CYS A 86 1.35 34.16 -22.29
N ARG A 87 2.48 33.73 -21.71
CA ARG A 87 3.05 32.41 -22.00
C ARG A 87 3.97 31.97 -20.87
N THR A 88 3.54 30.96 -20.12
CA THR A 88 4.45 30.24 -19.22
C THR A 88 5.56 29.59 -20.05
N ALA A 89 6.79 29.68 -19.58
CA ALA A 89 7.96 29.27 -20.35
C ALA A 89 8.02 27.74 -20.50
N GLU A 90 8.33 27.26 -21.70
CA GLU A 90 8.27 25.83 -22.03
C GLU A 90 9.68 25.19 -22.18
N PRO A 91 9.86 23.89 -21.88
CA PRO A 91 11.11 23.18 -22.07
C PRO A 91 11.72 23.37 -23.47
N GLY A 92 12.97 23.83 -23.51
CA GLY A 92 13.71 24.17 -24.73
C GLY A 92 13.80 25.67 -25.03
N GLU A 93 13.00 26.51 -24.40
CA GLU A 93 13.03 27.97 -24.61
C GLU A 93 14.13 28.69 -23.82
N LEU A 94 14.54 29.88 -24.31
CA LEU A 94 15.53 30.70 -23.60
C LEU A 94 15.00 31.19 -22.25
N CYS A 95 13.73 31.59 -22.16
CA CYS A 95 13.12 31.97 -20.88
C CYS A 95 13.14 30.80 -19.89
N TYR A 96 12.69 29.61 -20.31
CA TYR A 96 12.67 28.42 -19.45
C TYR A 96 14.05 28.10 -18.88
N ARG A 97 15.11 28.25 -19.69
CA ARG A 97 16.50 28.03 -19.24
C ARG A 97 17.01 29.12 -18.29
N ALA A 98 16.56 30.36 -18.43
CA ALA A 98 16.86 31.43 -17.48
C ALA A 98 16.12 31.23 -16.15
N VAL A 99 14.83 30.87 -16.21
CA VAL A 99 13.95 30.63 -15.05
C VAL A 99 14.41 29.41 -14.25
N THR A 100 14.64 28.27 -14.90
CA THR A 100 15.17 27.06 -14.23
C THR A 100 16.57 27.31 -13.67
N TRP A 101 17.46 28.02 -14.36
CA TRP A 101 18.76 28.38 -13.77
C TRP A 101 18.61 29.30 -12.55
N ALA A 102 17.70 30.26 -12.57
CA ALA A 102 17.43 31.13 -11.43
C ALA A 102 16.89 30.33 -10.22
N ARG A 103 15.94 29.42 -10.43
CA ARG A 103 15.34 28.55 -9.40
C ARG A 103 16.32 27.50 -8.86
N ASP A 104 17.05 26.81 -9.74
CA ASP A 104 17.80 25.60 -9.37
C ASP A 104 19.27 25.89 -8.99
N VAL A 105 19.78 27.08 -9.32
CA VAL A 105 21.19 27.48 -9.08
C VAL A 105 21.31 28.91 -8.56
N GLY A 106 20.58 29.86 -9.17
CA GLY A 106 20.68 31.29 -8.87
C GLY A 106 20.30 31.63 -7.43
N ILE A 107 19.15 31.16 -6.97
CA ILE A 107 18.61 31.42 -5.62
C ILE A 107 19.57 30.94 -4.53
N PHE A 108 20.16 29.75 -4.68
CA PHE A 108 21.13 29.20 -3.73
C PHE A 108 22.47 29.95 -3.77
N ALA A 109 22.92 30.36 -4.95
CA ALA A 109 24.19 31.06 -5.13
C ALA A 109 24.15 32.53 -4.68
N ARG A 110 23.00 33.21 -4.82
CA ARG A 110 22.80 34.64 -4.54
C ARG A 110 21.34 34.94 -4.13
N PRO A 111 20.85 34.46 -2.97
CA PRO A 111 19.44 34.61 -2.59
C PRO A 111 18.98 36.07 -2.56
N ASN A 112 19.84 36.98 -2.06
CA ASN A 112 19.57 38.42 -1.98
C ASN A 112 19.33 39.12 -3.34
N PHE A 113 19.56 38.45 -4.48
CA PHE A 113 19.26 38.96 -5.83
C PHE A 113 17.82 38.67 -6.27
N TYR A 114 17.10 37.77 -5.57
CA TYR A 114 15.75 37.32 -5.90
C TYR A 114 14.78 37.70 -4.78
N GLN A 115 14.66 39.00 -4.50
CA GLN A 115 13.86 39.50 -3.39
C GLN A 115 12.38 39.12 -3.55
N GLY A 116 11.82 38.46 -2.54
CA GLY A 116 10.45 37.93 -2.56
C GLY A 116 10.34 36.48 -3.05
N LEU A 117 11.43 35.84 -3.48
CA LEU A 117 11.46 34.42 -3.86
C LEU A 117 12.28 33.58 -2.90
N THR A 118 11.96 32.29 -2.84
CA THR A 118 12.71 31.24 -2.16
C THR A 118 13.02 30.09 -3.12
N ASP A 119 13.83 29.12 -2.69
CA ASP A 119 14.07 27.88 -3.42
C ASP A 119 12.82 26.99 -3.59
N LEU A 120 11.77 27.27 -2.82
CA LEU A 120 10.45 26.63 -2.93
C LEU A 120 9.45 27.43 -3.81
N SER A 121 9.83 28.61 -4.32
CA SER A 121 8.95 29.39 -5.20
C SER A 121 8.73 28.71 -6.56
N PRO A 122 7.50 28.73 -7.12
CA PRO A 122 7.17 28.03 -8.35
C PRO A 122 7.85 28.65 -9.58
N LEU A 123 7.87 27.91 -10.69
CA LEU A 123 8.50 28.31 -11.95
C LEU A 123 7.94 29.65 -12.45
N GLU A 124 6.63 29.82 -12.32
CA GLU A 124 5.86 31.00 -12.69
C GLU A 124 6.29 32.23 -11.89
N ALA A 125 6.64 32.08 -10.61
CA ALA A 125 7.13 33.19 -9.77
C ALA A 125 8.54 33.61 -10.17
N PHE A 126 9.43 32.66 -10.48
CA PHE A 126 10.74 32.98 -11.06
C PHE A 126 10.64 33.58 -12.46
N GLN A 127 9.66 33.16 -13.29
CA GLN A 127 9.40 33.77 -14.60
C GLN A 127 8.87 35.20 -14.46
N GLN A 128 7.87 35.43 -13.60
CA GLN A 128 7.32 36.74 -13.34
C GLN A 128 8.41 37.69 -12.85
N PHE A 129 9.25 37.25 -11.91
CA PHE A 129 10.40 38.02 -11.43
C PHE A 129 11.40 38.37 -12.56
N LEU A 130 11.80 37.42 -13.39
CA LEU A 130 12.73 37.70 -14.51
C LEU A 130 12.12 38.61 -15.58
N TYR A 131 10.81 38.49 -15.84
CA TYR A 131 10.05 39.39 -16.71
C TYR A 131 10.01 40.82 -16.13
N ASP A 132 9.71 40.98 -14.83
CA ASP A 132 9.63 42.28 -14.15
C ASP A 132 11.00 42.95 -13.97
N GLN A 133 12.09 42.17 -13.85
CA GLN A 133 13.47 42.68 -13.93
C GLN A 133 13.91 43.00 -15.38
N GLY A 134 13.08 42.69 -16.38
CA GLY A 134 13.35 43.00 -17.79
C GLY A 134 14.42 42.11 -18.43
N ASP A 135 14.58 40.86 -18.00
CA ASP A 135 15.47 39.93 -18.70
C ASP A 135 14.94 39.63 -20.10
N HIS A 136 15.67 40.11 -21.10
CA HIS A 136 15.46 39.89 -22.53
C HIS A 136 15.24 38.41 -22.98
N GLN A 137 15.56 37.43 -22.15
CA GLN A 137 15.26 36.02 -22.39
C GLN A 137 13.79 35.66 -22.08
N CYS A 138 13.13 36.39 -21.17
CA CYS A 138 11.74 36.21 -20.74
C CYS A 138 10.88 37.41 -21.16
N GLY A 139 10.54 37.48 -22.45
CA GLY A 139 9.74 38.59 -23.01
C GLY A 139 8.23 38.56 -22.75
N GLN A 140 7.71 37.58 -22.00
CA GLN A 140 6.27 37.44 -21.67
C GLN A 140 6.10 36.93 -20.22
N PRO A 141 5.03 37.36 -19.51
CA PRO A 141 4.70 36.82 -18.18
C PRO A 141 4.03 35.44 -18.31
N PRO A 142 4.05 34.62 -17.24
CA PRO A 142 3.33 33.34 -17.20
C PRO A 142 1.82 33.53 -17.38
N CYS A 143 1.14 32.46 -17.81
CA CYS A 143 -0.33 32.39 -17.76
C CYS A 143 -0.79 31.93 -16.38
N GLN A 144 -1.95 32.41 -15.92
CA GLN A 144 -2.46 32.14 -14.57
C GLN A 144 -3.73 31.28 -14.58
N GLU A 145 -3.71 30.24 -13.75
CA GLU A 145 -4.85 29.90 -12.90
C GLU A 145 -4.57 30.50 -11.49
N GLU A 146 -5.57 30.55 -10.60
CA GLU A 146 -5.59 31.60 -9.56
C GLU A 146 -4.41 31.58 -8.56
N PRO A 147 -3.98 32.77 -8.06
CA PRO A 147 -2.76 32.88 -7.25
C PRO A 147 -2.89 32.22 -5.87
N MET A 148 -1.77 31.73 -5.32
CA MET A 148 -1.67 31.63 -3.86
C MET A 148 -1.85 33.02 -3.22
N PRO A 149 -2.29 33.12 -1.96
CA PRO A 149 -2.21 34.37 -1.21
C PRO A 149 -0.76 34.89 -1.26
N ALA A 150 -0.57 36.08 -1.84
CA ALA A 150 0.77 36.67 -2.02
C ALA A 150 1.43 37.00 -0.67
N ASP A 151 0.59 37.23 0.35
CA ASP A 151 0.94 37.30 1.75
C ASP A 151 0.46 35.99 2.43
N CYS A 152 1.38 35.04 2.63
CA CYS A 152 1.20 33.86 3.48
C CYS A 152 2.51 33.55 4.21
N GLN A 153 2.42 32.87 5.36
CA GLN A 153 3.58 32.33 6.07
C GLN A 153 3.12 31.16 6.95
N THR A 154 3.55 29.93 6.67
CA THR A 154 3.35 28.82 7.63
C THR A 154 4.21 29.04 8.86
N ALA A 155 3.62 28.93 10.06
CA ALA A 155 4.30 29.27 11.31
C ALA A 155 5.47 28.33 11.66
N GLU A 156 6.64 28.90 11.99
CA GLU A 156 7.88 28.16 12.24
C GLU A 156 8.19 27.91 13.73
N VAL A 157 8.95 26.84 14.00
CA VAL A 157 9.28 26.40 15.37
C VAL A 157 10.10 27.45 16.14
N GLY A 158 9.42 28.18 17.02
CA GLY A 158 10.00 29.26 17.83
C GLY A 158 9.30 30.61 17.65
N GLU A 159 8.43 30.74 16.64
CA GLU A 159 7.60 31.93 16.43
C GLU A 159 6.42 32.00 17.41
N ARG A 160 5.89 33.23 17.60
CA ARG A 160 4.69 33.47 18.42
C ARG A 160 3.47 32.71 17.88
N CYS A 161 3.26 32.72 16.57
CA CYS A 161 2.15 32.03 15.93
C CYS A 161 2.25 30.51 16.11
N PHE A 162 3.44 29.91 15.91
CA PHE A 162 3.65 28.48 16.13
C PHE A 162 3.39 28.08 17.59
N GLY A 163 3.86 28.88 18.55
CA GLY A 163 3.59 28.67 19.97
C GLY A 163 2.09 28.70 20.31
N ALA A 164 1.32 29.55 19.63
CA ALA A 164 -0.14 29.59 19.76
C ALA A 164 -0.82 28.38 19.11
N VAL A 165 -0.43 28.00 17.89
CA VAL A 165 -0.96 26.82 17.18
C VAL A 165 -0.72 25.53 17.99
N ASP A 166 0.49 25.33 18.52
CA ASP A 166 0.81 24.16 19.35
C ASP A 166 0.04 24.18 20.69
N TRP A 167 -0.11 25.35 21.33
CA TRP A 167 -0.89 25.48 22.56
C TRP A 167 -2.39 25.23 22.34
N VAL A 168 -2.99 25.78 21.28
CA VAL A 168 -4.40 25.57 20.94
C VAL A 168 -4.65 24.08 20.69
N LYS A 169 -3.78 23.40 19.96
CA LYS A 169 -3.90 21.95 19.67
C LYS A 169 -3.67 21.04 20.88
N ARG A 170 -2.71 21.35 21.75
CA ARG A 170 -2.40 20.50 22.93
C ARG A 170 -3.24 20.80 24.17
N VAL A 171 -3.72 22.03 24.30
CA VAL A 171 -4.33 22.54 25.55
C VAL A 171 -5.66 23.24 25.27
N GLY A 172 -5.69 24.22 24.36
CA GLY A 172 -6.86 25.08 24.10
C GLY A 172 -8.12 24.30 23.76
N VAL A 173 -8.14 23.61 22.62
CA VAL A 173 -9.32 22.84 22.16
C VAL A 173 -9.61 21.64 23.06
N LEU A 174 -8.60 21.08 23.73
CA LEU A 174 -8.75 19.92 24.61
C LEU A 174 -9.42 20.26 25.96
N HIS A 175 -9.15 21.43 26.52
CA HIS A 175 -9.69 21.87 27.82
C HIS A 175 -10.83 22.88 27.71
N HIS A 176 -10.91 23.63 26.61
CA HIS A 176 -11.89 24.68 26.37
C HIS A 176 -12.46 24.61 24.94
N PRO A 177 -13.07 23.49 24.51
CA PRO A 177 -13.63 23.35 23.16
C PRO A 177 -14.68 24.43 22.84
N ASP A 178 -15.44 24.89 23.84
CA ASP A 178 -16.42 25.98 23.72
C ASP A 178 -15.82 27.31 23.23
N TRP A 179 -14.50 27.52 23.37
CA TRP A 179 -13.80 28.72 22.87
C TRP A 179 -13.38 28.58 21.40
N TYR A 180 -13.36 27.36 20.88
CA TYR A 180 -12.92 27.03 19.53
C TYR A 180 -14.01 26.23 18.80
N PRO A 181 -15.23 26.78 18.64
CA PRO A 181 -16.40 26.02 18.16
C PRO A 181 -16.23 25.40 16.76
N ALA A 182 -15.23 25.86 15.99
CA ALA A 182 -14.91 25.37 14.66
C ALA A 182 -13.59 24.58 14.56
N LEU A 183 -12.96 24.23 15.69
CA LEU A 183 -11.77 23.38 15.74
C LEU A 183 -12.02 22.16 16.64
N SER A 184 -11.31 21.07 16.39
CA SER A 184 -11.29 19.88 17.26
C SER A 184 -9.84 19.47 17.57
N PRO A 185 -9.61 18.56 18.53
CA PRO A 185 -8.27 18.00 18.76
C PRO A 185 -7.67 17.26 17.55
N ALA A 186 -8.48 16.94 16.54
CA ALA A 186 -8.03 16.33 15.28
C ALA A 186 -7.58 17.36 14.22
N SER A 187 -7.99 18.64 14.35
CA SER A 187 -7.77 19.65 13.30
C SER A 187 -6.30 19.81 12.88
N PRO A 188 -6.00 19.96 11.58
CA PRO A 188 -4.64 20.17 11.09
C PRO A 188 -4.07 21.49 11.62
N SER A 189 -2.75 21.59 11.71
CA SER A 189 -2.08 22.76 12.33
C SER A 189 -2.32 24.03 11.52
N GLU A 190 -2.55 23.84 10.23
CA GLU A 190 -2.83 24.83 9.21
C GLU A 190 -4.24 25.38 9.37
N ALA A 191 -5.26 24.55 9.63
CA ALA A 191 -6.60 25.05 9.95
C ALA A 191 -6.63 25.82 11.30
N VAL A 192 -5.83 25.38 12.27
CA VAL A 192 -5.66 26.12 13.54
C VAL A 192 -4.93 27.45 13.33
N GLN A 193 -3.92 27.48 12.45
CA GLN A 193 -3.27 28.74 12.07
C GLN A 193 -4.24 29.67 11.32
N TRP A 194 -5.03 29.16 10.38
CA TRP A 194 -6.02 29.96 9.65
C TRP A 194 -7.05 30.56 10.62
N TRP A 195 -7.57 29.74 11.55
CA TRP A 195 -8.48 30.22 12.58
C TRP A 195 -7.83 31.31 13.45
N LEU A 196 -6.58 31.13 13.88
CA LEU A 196 -5.83 32.15 14.63
C LEU A 196 -5.50 33.40 13.80
N HIS A 197 -5.43 33.30 12.48
CA HIS A 197 -5.24 34.46 11.60
C HIS A 197 -6.53 35.31 11.52
N GLU A 198 -7.69 34.65 11.39
CA GLU A 198 -9.00 35.30 11.38
C GLU A 198 -9.35 35.93 12.74
N THR A 199 -9.07 35.25 13.85
CA THR A 199 -9.53 35.66 15.20
C THR A 199 -8.49 36.39 16.05
N GLU A 200 -7.19 36.08 15.88
CA GLU A 200 -6.08 36.65 16.63
C GLU A 200 -4.92 37.11 15.70
N PRO A 201 -5.15 38.03 14.74
CA PRO A 201 -4.13 38.46 13.76
C PRO A 201 -2.87 39.07 14.40
N ASP A 202 -2.94 39.62 15.62
CA ASP A 202 -1.76 40.04 16.39
C ASP A 202 -0.84 38.87 16.80
N VAL A 203 -1.36 37.64 16.79
CA VAL A 203 -0.66 36.39 17.16
C VAL A 203 -0.22 35.63 15.91
N CYS A 204 -1.09 35.53 14.90
CA CYS A 204 -0.83 34.92 13.60
C CYS A 204 -1.13 35.93 12.46
N PRO A 205 -0.21 36.84 12.13
CA PRO A 205 -0.46 37.93 11.18
C PRO A 205 -0.56 37.49 9.71
N GLN A 206 -0.39 36.19 9.43
CA GLN A 206 -0.40 35.62 8.08
C GLN A 206 -1.13 34.26 8.07
N PRO A 207 -1.87 33.94 7.00
CA PRO A 207 -2.44 32.60 6.81
C PRO A 207 -1.32 31.58 6.51
N PRO A 208 -1.55 30.28 6.78
CA PRO A 208 -0.59 29.23 6.41
C PRO A 208 -0.42 29.16 4.90
N CYS A 209 0.78 28.83 4.41
CA CYS A 209 1.05 28.63 2.99
C CYS A 209 0.60 27.23 2.53
N VAL A 210 -0.69 26.91 2.68
CA VAL A 210 -1.33 25.73 2.09
C VAL A 210 -2.55 26.12 1.26
N ALA A 211 -2.64 25.61 0.03
CA ALA A 211 -3.72 25.95 -0.89
C ALA A 211 -5.02 25.13 -0.66
N CYS A 212 -4.95 24.04 0.11
CA CYS A 212 -6.07 23.11 0.29
C CYS A 212 -5.88 22.20 1.53
N HIS A 213 -6.97 21.60 1.99
CA HIS A 213 -7.00 20.44 2.89
C HIS A 213 -8.35 19.72 2.71
N THR A 214 -8.35 18.42 2.45
CA THR A 214 -9.61 17.63 2.43
C THR A 214 -9.92 17.15 3.84
N ALA A 215 -11.12 17.49 4.33
CA ALA A 215 -11.51 17.28 5.72
C ALA A 215 -11.63 15.80 6.12
N ARG A 216 -11.50 15.54 7.43
CA ARG A 216 -11.37 14.20 8.00
C ARG A 216 -12.28 14.00 9.20
N GLU A 217 -12.66 12.75 9.45
CA GLU A 217 -13.57 12.37 10.54
C GLU A 217 -13.11 12.91 11.92
N GLY A 218 -14.04 13.53 12.63
CA GLY A 218 -13.75 14.27 13.87
C GLY A 218 -13.23 15.70 13.69
N GLU A 219 -13.04 16.20 12.46
CA GLU A 219 -12.90 17.64 12.18
C GLU A 219 -14.29 18.27 11.99
N PRO A 220 -14.60 19.47 12.55
CA PRO A 220 -15.95 20.05 12.43
C PRO A 220 -16.41 20.29 10.98
N CYS A 221 -15.47 20.49 10.06
CA CYS A 221 -15.76 20.53 8.62
C CYS A 221 -16.31 19.20 8.08
N TYR A 222 -15.76 18.07 8.50
CA TYR A 222 -16.22 16.75 8.05
C TYR A 222 -17.63 16.47 8.54
N GLU A 223 -17.92 16.79 9.81
CA GLU A 223 -19.27 16.65 10.38
C GLU A 223 -20.30 17.50 9.60
N GLU A 224 -19.95 18.75 9.25
CA GLU A 224 -20.80 19.64 8.44
C GLU A 224 -21.00 19.10 7.00
N VAL A 225 -19.94 18.59 6.37
CA VAL A 225 -20.03 17.97 5.03
C VAL A 225 -20.90 16.72 5.05
N ILE A 226 -20.70 15.82 6.03
CA ILE A 226 -21.50 14.60 6.18
C ILE A 226 -22.96 14.92 6.51
N TRP A 227 -23.21 15.91 7.36
CA TRP A 227 -24.57 16.38 7.64
C TRP A 227 -25.23 16.98 6.40
N ALA A 228 -24.52 17.82 5.64
CA ALA A 228 -25.01 18.38 4.39
C ALA A 228 -25.33 17.28 3.36
N MET A 229 -24.44 16.30 3.18
CA MET A 229 -24.62 15.17 2.25
C MET A 229 -25.84 14.31 2.59
N ASN A 230 -25.99 13.92 3.87
CA ASN A 230 -26.97 12.90 4.26
C ASN A 230 -28.34 13.50 4.68
N GLU A 231 -28.34 14.63 5.40
CA GLU A 231 -29.55 15.21 6.01
C GLU A 231 -29.93 16.52 5.32
N GLY A 232 -28.95 17.41 5.08
CA GLY A 232 -29.17 18.72 4.47
C GLY A 232 -29.72 18.64 3.04
N MET A 233 -29.18 17.74 2.21
CA MET A 233 -29.62 17.52 0.83
C MET A 233 -30.99 16.85 0.73
N GLU A 234 -31.34 15.94 1.64
CA GLU A 234 -32.65 15.29 1.62
C GLU A 234 -33.75 16.24 2.13
N THR A 235 -33.46 16.99 3.20
CA THR A 235 -34.45 17.86 3.84
C THR A 235 -34.60 19.23 3.16
N ASN A 236 -33.52 19.79 2.59
CA ASN A 236 -33.55 21.10 1.94
C ASN A 236 -32.50 21.24 0.80
N PRO A 237 -32.67 20.53 -0.33
CA PRO A 237 -31.74 20.60 -1.46
C PRO A 237 -31.65 21.99 -2.12
N ARG A 238 -32.57 22.92 -1.80
CA ARG A 238 -32.53 24.30 -2.29
C ARG A 238 -31.45 25.16 -1.64
N SER A 239 -30.92 24.75 -0.48
CA SER A 239 -29.77 25.41 0.15
C SER A 239 -28.42 25.06 -0.50
N TYR A 240 -28.40 24.09 -1.43
CA TYR A 240 -27.17 23.59 -2.07
C TYR A 240 -27.22 23.72 -3.60
N PRO A 241 -27.45 24.93 -4.17
CA PRO A 241 -27.60 25.12 -5.60
C PRO A 241 -26.35 24.66 -6.38
N GLY A 242 -26.55 23.73 -7.30
CA GLY A 242 -25.49 23.11 -8.10
C GLY A 242 -25.04 21.73 -7.61
N LEU A 243 -25.39 21.34 -6.38
CA LEU A 243 -25.12 20.01 -5.84
C LEU A 243 -26.32 19.06 -6.00
N THR A 244 -26.04 17.77 -5.86
CA THR A 244 -26.99 16.65 -5.94
C THR A 244 -26.66 15.61 -4.88
N SER A 245 -27.57 14.67 -4.60
CA SER A 245 -27.27 13.52 -3.72
C SER A 245 -26.21 12.55 -4.28
N SER A 246 -25.74 12.78 -5.52
CA SER A 246 -24.60 12.10 -6.15
C SER A 246 -23.32 12.94 -6.20
N SER A 247 -23.33 14.17 -5.67
CA SER A 247 -22.13 15.02 -5.59
C SER A 247 -21.17 14.47 -4.53
N THR A 248 -19.86 14.61 -4.77
CA THR A 248 -18.82 14.02 -3.92
C THR A 248 -18.62 14.79 -2.63
N PHE A 249 -17.99 14.16 -1.63
CA PHE A 249 -17.56 14.83 -0.39
C PHE A 249 -16.77 16.11 -0.68
N GLN A 250 -15.91 16.09 -1.71
CA GLN A 250 -15.16 17.26 -2.16
C GLN A 250 -16.06 18.34 -2.76
N ASP A 251 -17.09 18.01 -3.53
CA ASP A 251 -18.05 19.00 -4.05
C ASP A 251 -18.81 19.70 -2.91
N PHE A 252 -19.24 18.94 -1.89
CA PHE A 252 -19.85 19.49 -0.68
C PHE A 252 -18.88 20.34 0.15
N GLN A 253 -17.64 19.89 0.35
CA GLN A 253 -16.63 20.67 1.05
C GLN A 253 -16.29 21.96 0.28
N GLN A 254 -16.18 21.90 -1.05
CA GLN A 254 -15.94 23.08 -1.90
C GLN A 254 -17.10 24.06 -1.85
N PHE A 255 -18.35 23.57 -1.82
CA PHE A 255 -19.54 24.39 -1.62
C PHE A 255 -19.51 25.09 -0.25
N ILE A 256 -19.38 24.33 0.85
CA ILE A 256 -19.33 24.85 2.23
C ILE A 256 -18.10 25.75 2.48
N TYR A 257 -17.03 25.58 1.69
CA TYR A 257 -15.92 26.51 1.61
C TYR A 257 -16.32 27.84 0.93
N SER A 258 -16.94 27.77 -0.24
CA SER A 258 -17.32 28.93 -1.06
C SER A 258 -18.48 29.77 -0.49
N THR A 259 -19.39 29.20 0.30
CA THR A 259 -20.59 29.88 0.82
C THR A 259 -20.47 30.36 2.27
N ARG A 260 -19.25 30.72 2.72
CA ARG A 260 -19.05 31.37 4.03
C ARG A 260 -19.51 32.82 4.02
N GLU A 261 -20.70 33.08 4.55
CA GLU A 261 -21.07 34.43 5.01
C GLU A 261 -20.93 34.56 6.54
N ASP A 262 -21.31 33.54 7.33
CA ASP A 262 -21.17 33.53 8.79
C ASP A 262 -20.56 32.20 9.33
N GLY A 263 -19.23 32.12 9.43
CA GLY A 263 -18.54 31.19 10.35
C GLY A 263 -18.49 29.68 10.01
N GLY A 264 -18.85 29.25 8.80
CA GLY A 264 -18.90 27.81 8.43
C GLY A 264 -17.57 27.05 8.54
N TYR A 265 -17.61 25.80 9.03
CA TYR A 265 -16.49 25.04 9.61
C TYR A 265 -15.29 24.64 8.71
N CYS A 266 -15.38 24.80 7.39
CA CYS A 266 -14.45 24.20 6.41
C CYS A 266 -13.31 25.11 5.92
N PHE A 267 -12.45 25.61 6.82
CA PHE A 267 -11.51 26.73 6.56
C PHE A 267 -10.64 26.66 5.29
N LEU A 268 -10.37 25.48 4.73
CA LEU A 268 -9.61 25.30 3.49
C LEU A 268 -10.45 24.55 2.44
N PRO A 269 -10.25 24.80 1.14
CA PRO A 269 -10.93 24.04 0.09
C PRO A 269 -10.39 22.59 0.07
N PRO A 270 -11.17 21.61 -0.42
CA PRO A 270 -10.68 20.25 -0.59
C PRO A 270 -9.46 20.23 -1.52
N CYS A 271 -8.51 19.33 -1.24
CA CYS A 271 -7.40 19.12 -2.17
C CYS A 271 -7.87 18.38 -3.44
N PRO A 272 -7.26 18.66 -4.61
CA PRO A 272 -7.56 17.97 -5.86
C PRO A 272 -7.50 16.45 -5.67
N ALA A 273 -8.60 15.77 -6.02
CA ALA A 273 -8.74 14.33 -5.86
C ALA A 273 -7.86 13.51 -6.85
N CYS A 274 -7.12 14.19 -7.72
CA CYS A 274 -6.32 13.69 -8.81
C CYS A 274 -5.29 14.77 -9.22
N LEU A 275 -4.19 14.35 -9.84
CA LEU A 275 -3.17 15.23 -10.39
C LEU A 275 -2.44 14.51 -11.54
N THR A 276 -2.72 14.89 -12.80
CA THR A 276 -1.96 14.38 -13.95
C THR A 276 -0.48 14.76 -13.79
N ALA A 277 0.41 13.80 -14.01
CA ALA A 277 1.84 14.02 -13.94
C ALA A 277 2.29 14.78 -15.18
N THR A 278 3.11 15.82 -15.01
CA THR A 278 3.54 16.71 -16.09
C THR A 278 5.00 17.10 -15.93
N GLU A 279 5.71 17.22 -17.06
CA GLU A 279 7.13 17.62 -17.09
C GLU A 279 7.30 19.01 -16.45
N GLY A 280 8.21 19.11 -15.49
CA GLY A 280 8.53 20.34 -14.77
C GLY A 280 7.69 20.63 -13.52
N ASN A 281 6.66 19.84 -13.21
CA ASN A 281 5.81 20.02 -12.02
C ASN A 281 6.46 19.41 -10.76
N PRO A 282 6.89 20.19 -9.74
CA PRO A 282 7.63 19.65 -8.60
C PRO A 282 6.87 18.61 -7.76
N LYS A 283 5.54 18.54 -7.86
CA LYS A 283 4.70 17.55 -7.15
C LYS A 283 4.55 16.23 -7.90
N THR A 284 4.86 16.19 -9.20
CA THR A 284 4.66 14.99 -10.04
C THR A 284 5.82 14.65 -10.98
N GLU A 285 6.88 15.44 -11.05
CA GLU A 285 8.06 15.21 -11.91
C GLU A 285 8.67 13.81 -11.73
N ALA A 286 8.74 13.30 -10.49
CA ALA A 286 9.19 11.94 -10.21
C ALA A 286 8.28 10.88 -10.87
N CYS A 287 6.95 11.07 -10.79
CA CYS A 287 6.00 10.24 -11.52
C CYS A 287 6.16 10.41 -13.04
N TYR A 288 6.25 11.65 -13.53
CA TYR A 288 6.35 11.95 -14.97
C TYR A 288 7.58 11.27 -15.60
N SER A 289 8.74 11.38 -14.95
CA SER A 289 9.97 10.71 -15.38
C SER A 289 9.84 9.19 -15.40
N LYS A 290 9.02 8.61 -14.50
CA LYS A 290 8.83 7.15 -14.40
C LYS A 290 7.76 6.60 -15.33
N VAL A 291 6.69 7.36 -15.54
CA VAL A 291 5.68 7.11 -16.58
C VAL A 291 6.33 7.17 -17.97
N THR A 292 7.17 8.18 -18.25
CA THR A 292 7.92 8.24 -19.52
C THR A 292 9.00 7.16 -19.65
N GLU A 293 9.70 6.77 -18.59
CA GLU A 293 10.61 5.60 -18.60
C GLU A 293 9.86 4.30 -18.92
N ALA A 294 8.67 4.10 -18.31
CA ALA A 294 7.78 2.98 -18.56
C ALA A 294 7.30 2.94 -20.03
N MET A 295 6.80 4.05 -20.57
CA MET A 295 6.36 4.18 -21.96
C MET A 295 7.49 3.95 -22.97
N ALA A 296 8.63 4.64 -22.78
CA ALA A 296 9.68 4.69 -23.79
C ALA A 296 10.61 3.46 -23.78
N ARG A 297 10.68 2.72 -22.67
CA ARG A 297 11.56 1.56 -22.50
C ARG A 297 10.93 0.42 -21.71
N GLY A 298 10.24 0.69 -20.60
CA GLY A 298 9.71 -0.34 -19.70
C GLY A 298 8.84 -1.38 -20.41
N VAL A 299 7.74 -0.93 -21.03
CA VAL A 299 6.80 -1.77 -21.78
C VAL A 299 7.44 -2.44 -23.01
N ILE A 300 8.48 -1.84 -23.59
CA ILE A 300 9.15 -2.36 -24.80
C ILE A 300 10.16 -3.47 -24.44
N VAL A 301 10.83 -3.34 -23.28
CA VAL A 301 11.87 -4.28 -22.81
C VAL A 301 11.28 -5.40 -21.94
N ASN A 302 10.21 -5.11 -21.19
CA ASN A 302 9.55 -6.05 -20.29
C ASN A 302 8.01 -5.87 -20.29
N PRO A 303 7.32 -6.11 -21.41
CA PRO A 303 5.86 -5.96 -21.51
C PRO A 303 5.08 -6.80 -20.50
N GLU A 304 5.64 -7.94 -20.09
CA GLU A 304 5.01 -8.85 -19.11
C GLU A 304 4.85 -8.22 -17.72
N ALA A 305 5.65 -7.20 -17.37
CA ALA A 305 5.46 -6.42 -16.14
C ALA A 305 4.31 -5.41 -16.26
N TYR A 306 4.15 -4.76 -17.42
CA TYR A 306 3.18 -3.68 -17.64
C TYR A 306 1.80 -4.23 -18.05
N HIS A 307 1.31 -5.23 -17.31
CA HIS A 307 0.09 -5.95 -17.65
C HIS A 307 -1.12 -5.02 -17.74
N GLY A 308 -1.73 -4.97 -18.93
CA GLY A 308 -2.86 -4.09 -19.26
C GLY A 308 -2.49 -2.85 -20.09
N LEU A 309 -1.20 -2.62 -20.37
CA LEU A 309 -0.71 -1.51 -21.20
C LEU A 309 0.02 -1.99 -22.45
N ALA A 310 -0.01 -1.17 -23.49
CA ALA A 310 0.74 -1.37 -24.73
C ALA A 310 1.75 -0.23 -24.97
N ALA A 311 2.62 -0.34 -25.98
CA ALA A 311 3.58 0.72 -26.29
C ALA A 311 2.90 2.01 -26.82
N GLU A 312 1.65 1.88 -27.24
CA GLU A 312 0.73 2.94 -27.69
C GLU A 312 -0.27 3.42 -26.61
N SER A 313 -0.26 2.85 -25.40
CA SER A 313 -1.14 3.29 -24.30
C SER A 313 -0.87 4.74 -23.89
N SER A 314 -1.90 5.43 -23.41
CA SER A 314 -1.81 6.86 -23.10
C SER A 314 -0.91 7.14 -21.89
N PHE A 315 -0.43 8.38 -21.77
CA PHE A 315 0.36 8.79 -20.61
C PHE A 315 -0.43 8.60 -19.31
N GLU A 316 -1.72 8.91 -19.34
CA GLU A 316 -2.66 8.74 -18.22
C GLU A 316 -2.87 7.26 -17.87
N GLU A 317 -2.91 6.36 -18.86
CA GLU A 317 -2.98 4.91 -18.63
C GLU A 317 -1.71 4.39 -17.94
N PHE A 318 -0.52 4.80 -18.43
CA PHE A 318 0.73 4.52 -17.75
C PHE A 318 0.82 5.16 -16.36
N GLN A 319 0.25 6.36 -16.17
CA GLN A 319 0.19 7.01 -14.86
C GLN A 319 -0.70 6.23 -13.88
N VAL A 320 -1.88 5.75 -14.31
CA VAL A 320 -2.74 4.88 -13.49
C VAL A 320 -1.98 3.61 -13.11
N TRP A 321 -1.31 2.96 -14.05
CA TRP A 321 -0.55 1.74 -13.77
C TRP A 321 0.62 1.99 -12.81
N MET A 322 1.41 3.05 -13.03
CA MET A 322 2.51 3.46 -12.15
C MET A 322 1.98 3.79 -10.74
N HIS A 323 0.83 4.46 -10.64
CA HIS A 323 0.20 4.78 -9.36
C HIS A 323 -0.29 3.55 -8.59
N VAL A 324 -0.80 2.53 -9.29
CA VAL A 324 -1.27 1.28 -8.68
C VAL A 324 -0.11 0.35 -8.27
N ASN A 325 0.92 0.23 -9.12
CA ASN A 325 1.98 -0.77 -8.93
C ASN A 325 3.25 -0.21 -8.25
N HIS A 326 3.47 1.10 -8.34
CA HIS A 326 4.63 1.80 -7.76
C HIS A 326 4.19 3.13 -7.10
N PRO A 327 3.26 3.12 -6.11
CA PRO A 327 2.72 4.33 -5.51
C PRO A 327 3.79 5.25 -4.87
N ASP A 328 4.92 4.70 -4.43
CA ASP A 328 6.06 5.49 -3.90
C ASP A 328 6.82 6.25 -5.01
N GLU A 329 6.80 5.75 -6.26
CA GLU A 329 7.38 6.42 -7.44
C GLU A 329 6.35 7.29 -8.18
N CYS A 330 5.05 6.97 -8.06
CA CYS A 330 3.95 7.80 -8.54
C CYS A 330 2.77 7.89 -7.55
N PRO A 331 2.79 8.83 -6.59
CA PRO A 331 1.72 8.96 -5.60
C PRO A 331 0.42 9.58 -6.13
N THR A 332 0.33 9.89 -7.44
CA THR A 332 -0.75 10.68 -8.04
C THR A 332 -1.41 9.96 -9.22
N ARG A 333 -2.73 9.83 -9.21
CA ARG A 333 -3.57 9.41 -10.37
C ARG A 333 -3.93 10.60 -11.28
N PRO A 334 -4.10 10.40 -12.60
CA PRO A 334 -4.41 11.48 -13.54
C PRO A 334 -5.79 12.12 -13.30
N CYS A 335 -5.95 13.37 -13.75
CA CYS A 335 -7.20 14.14 -13.64
C CYS A 335 -8.27 13.73 -14.65
N SER A 336 -7.86 13.25 -15.83
CA SER A 336 -8.75 12.76 -16.88
C SER A 336 -8.82 11.23 -16.83
N ALA A 337 -10.03 10.68 -16.95
CA ALA A 337 -10.20 9.24 -17.12
C ALA A 337 -9.68 8.80 -18.51
N PRO A 338 -9.03 7.63 -18.64
CA PRO A 338 -8.65 7.07 -19.93
C PRO A 338 -9.86 6.98 -20.87
N THR A 339 -9.68 7.44 -22.12
CA THR A 339 -10.80 7.55 -23.07
C THR A 339 -11.05 6.22 -23.78
N LEU A 340 -11.82 5.35 -23.12
CA LEU A 340 -12.34 4.10 -23.68
C LEU A 340 -13.25 4.38 -24.89
N THR A 341 -12.69 4.37 -26.11
CA THR A 341 -13.42 4.51 -27.38
C THR A 341 -14.16 3.23 -27.77
N THR A 342 -15.10 2.79 -26.93
CA THR A 342 -15.96 1.63 -27.16
C THR A 342 -16.96 1.92 -28.29
N THR A 343 -16.62 1.49 -29.50
CA THR A 343 -17.46 1.70 -30.69
C THR A 343 -18.55 0.63 -30.80
N THR A 344 -19.68 0.83 -30.10
CA THR A 344 -20.85 -0.06 -30.18
C THR A 344 -21.94 0.55 -31.07
N THR A 345 -22.45 -0.24 -32.01
CA THR A 345 -23.46 0.22 -32.99
C THR A 345 -24.84 0.44 -32.36
N THR A 346 -25.55 1.46 -32.82
CA THR A 346 -26.86 1.89 -32.32
C THR A 346 -27.98 0.85 -32.45
N MET A 347 -28.82 0.72 -31.42
CA MET A 347 -30.28 0.63 -31.58
C MET A 347 -30.98 1.40 -30.45
N ASP A 348 -32.03 2.15 -30.77
CA ASP A 348 -32.79 2.97 -29.82
C ASP A 348 -33.75 2.12 -28.98
N HIS A 349 -33.90 2.43 -27.69
CA HIS A 349 -35.15 3.00 -27.12
C HIS A 349 -34.96 3.44 -25.66
N ALA A 350 -35.85 4.31 -25.17
CA ALA A 350 -35.66 5.02 -23.90
C ALA A 350 -36.17 4.26 -22.65
N GLY A 351 -35.45 4.41 -21.54
CA GLY A 351 -35.85 4.00 -20.20
C GLY A 351 -34.79 4.41 -19.15
N HIS A 352 -35.22 4.78 -17.94
CA HIS A 352 -34.34 4.86 -16.77
C HIS A 352 -34.12 3.44 -16.21
N GLU A 353 -32.88 3.12 -15.86
CA GLU A 353 -32.43 2.05 -14.96
C GLU A 353 -31.06 2.49 -14.39
N PRO A 354 -30.57 1.92 -13.26
CA PRO A 354 -29.56 2.57 -12.42
C PRO A 354 -28.12 2.47 -12.96
N VAL A 355 -27.24 3.31 -12.40
CA VAL A 355 -25.78 3.22 -12.57
C VAL A 355 -25.31 1.84 -12.11
N GLN A 356 -24.80 1.04 -13.04
CA GLN A 356 -24.31 -0.30 -12.74
C GLN A 356 -23.00 -0.23 -11.94
N ALA A 357 -22.84 -1.18 -11.03
CA ALA A 357 -21.59 -1.46 -10.32
C ALA A 357 -20.42 -1.64 -11.31
N PRO A 358 -19.15 -1.42 -10.90
CA PRO A 358 -17.99 -1.62 -11.76
C PRO A 358 -18.06 -2.98 -12.46
N VAL A 359 -18.03 -2.96 -13.80
CA VAL A 359 -18.23 -4.17 -14.62
C VAL A 359 -17.07 -5.11 -14.36
N LEU A 360 -17.32 -6.14 -13.53
CA LEU A 360 -16.37 -7.22 -13.29
C LEU A 360 -16.19 -8.01 -14.58
N VAL A 361 -15.11 -7.70 -15.30
CA VAL A 361 -14.68 -8.48 -16.47
C VAL A 361 -14.14 -9.81 -15.95
N GLU A 362 -15.01 -10.81 -15.89
CA GLU A 362 -14.64 -12.17 -15.49
C GLU A 362 -13.50 -12.68 -16.38
N GLN A 363 -12.40 -13.09 -15.75
CA GLN A 363 -11.26 -13.64 -16.46
C GLN A 363 -11.64 -14.99 -17.09
N ALA A 364 -11.25 -15.20 -18.35
CA ALA A 364 -11.51 -16.47 -19.03
C ALA A 364 -10.83 -17.63 -18.29
N GLY A 365 -11.63 -18.53 -17.69
CA GLY A 365 -11.15 -19.61 -16.84
C GLY A 365 -11.15 -19.30 -15.33
N ALA A 366 -11.82 -18.22 -14.88
CA ALA A 366 -12.05 -17.94 -13.47
C ALA A 366 -12.66 -19.16 -12.75
N LEU A 367 -12.05 -19.56 -11.63
CA LEU A 367 -12.51 -20.71 -10.85
C LEU A 367 -13.77 -20.42 -10.02
N LEU A 368 -14.11 -19.13 -9.85
CA LEU A 368 -15.29 -18.59 -9.18
C LEU A 368 -15.85 -17.48 -10.09
N PRO A 369 -16.90 -17.74 -10.89
CA PRO A 369 -17.48 -16.78 -11.84
C PRO A 369 -17.98 -15.50 -11.18
N ALA A 370 -17.93 -14.37 -11.88
CA ALA A 370 -18.31 -13.07 -11.31
C ALA A 370 -19.79 -13.07 -10.89
N GLY A 371 -20.07 -12.60 -9.67
CA GLY A 371 -21.42 -12.60 -9.12
C GLY A 371 -21.95 -13.98 -8.68
N SER A 372 -21.10 -15.03 -8.61
CA SER A 372 -21.52 -16.33 -8.09
C SER A 372 -21.92 -16.27 -6.61
N GLU A 373 -22.58 -17.33 -6.14
CA GLU A 373 -22.54 -17.63 -4.71
C GLU A 373 -21.10 -18.00 -4.31
N ILE A 374 -20.65 -17.57 -3.12
CA ILE A 374 -19.40 -18.04 -2.51
C ILE A 374 -19.66 -18.43 -1.05
N ARG A 375 -19.43 -19.69 -0.72
CA ARG A 375 -19.41 -20.19 0.65
C ARG A 375 -17.98 -20.19 1.15
N MET A 376 -17.66 -19.27 2.05
CA MET A 376 -16.31 -19.07 2.58
C MET A 376 -16.14 -19.73 3.96
N PHE A 377 -14.99 -20.37 4.21
CA PHE A 377 -14.61 -20.89 5.53
C PHE A 377 -13.14 -20.59 5.84
N THR A 378 -12.88 -19.97 7.00
CA THR A 378 -11.51 -19.56 7.40
C THR A 378 -10.99 -20.41 8.55
N VAL A 379 -9.89 -21.13 8.35
CA VAL A 379 -9.18 -21.90 9.38
C VAL A 379 -7.90 -21.17 9.77
N GLY A 380 -7.65 -21.03 11.07
CA GLY A 380 -6.40 -20.46 11.54
C GLY A 380 -6.32 -20.33 13.05
N THR A 381 -5.47 -19.42 13.51
CA THR A 381 -5.01 -19.43 14.90
C THR A 381 -5.57 -18.27 15.73
N SER A 382 -4.74 -17.54 16.47
CA SER A 382 -5.23 -16.37 17.25
C SER A 382 -5.61 -15.20 16.34
N ASN A 383 -5.04 -15.13 15.14
CA ASN A 383 -5.30 -14.09 14.14
C ASN A 383 -6.78 -14.16 13.67
N VAL A 384 -7.23 -15.31 13.13
CA VAL A 384 -8.63 -15.58 12.73
C VAL A 384 -9.65 -15.34 13.86
N GLY A 385 -9.26 -15.52 15.12
CA GLY A 385 -10.15 -15.40 16.28
C GLY A 385 -10.24 -13.99 16.90
N TRP A 386 -9.25 -13.12 16.68
CA TRP A 386 -9.11 -11.80 17.32
C TRP A 386 -9.05 -10.61 16.33
N GLN A 387 -9.28 -10.87 15.03
CA GLN A 387 -9.23 -9.88 13.94
C GLN A 387 -10.50 -9.88 13.09
N THR A 388 -10.69 -8.81 12.32
CA THR A 388 -11.86 -8.61 11.44
C THR A 388 -11.55 -8.90 9.98
N TRP A 389 -10.28 -9.04 9.57
CA TRP A 389 -9.91 -9.30 8.16
C TRP A 389 -10.76 -10.37 7.41
N PRO A 390 -11.24 -11.49 8.00
CA PRO A 390 -12.10 -12.42 7.27
C PRO A 390 -13.47 -11.84 6.95
N ASP A 391 -13.99 -10.95 7.82
CA ASP A 391 -15.22 -10.21 7.60
C ASP A 391 -15.01 -9.06 6.60
N GLN A 392 -13.81 -8.48 6.55
CA GLN A 392 -13.43 -7.52 5.50
C GLN A 392 -13.44 -8.20 4.13
N VAL A 393 -12.83 -9.38 4.00
CA VAL A 393 -12.89 -10.20 2.77
C VAL A 393 -14.34 -10.57 2.40
N HIS A 394 -15.19 -10.88 3.37
CA HIS A 394 -16.62 -11.11 3.15
C HIS A 394 -17.32 -9.86 2.56
N VAL A 395 -17.06 -8.68 3.11
CA VAL A 395 -17.61 -7.42 2.56
C VAL A 395 -17.04 -7.10 1.18
N MET A 396 -15.72 -7.24 0.97
CA MET A 396 -15.09 -7.02 -0.33
C MET A 396 -15.69 -7.92 -1.41
N LEU A 397 -15.93 -9.20 -1.12
CA LEU A 397 -16.61 -10.11 -2.05
C LEU A 397 -18.06 -9.66 -2.36
N LYS A 398 -18.80 -9.11 -1.38
CA LYS A 398 -20.12 -8.53 -1.61
C LYS A 398 -20.08 -7.22 -2.42
N GLU A 399 -19.10 -6.36 -2.17
CA GLU A 399 -18.85 -5.14 -2.96
C GLU A 399 -18.42 -5.48 -4.40
N LEU A 400 -17.75 -6.63 -4.60
CA LEU A 400 -17.47 -7.26 -5.90
C LEU A 400 -18.66 -8.07 -6.47
N GLY A 401 -19.87 -7.90 -5.93
CA GLY A 401 -21.12 -8.46 -6.46
C GLY A 401 -21.38 -9.94 -6.15
N TYR A 402 -20.50 -10.64 -5.45
CA TYR A 402 -20.69 -12.06 -5.10
C TYR A 402 -21.72 -12.22 -3.97
N THR A 403 -22.56 -13.26 -4.08
CA THR A 403 -23.49 -13.63 -3.00
C THR A 403 -22.75 -14.46 -1.97
N VAL A 404 -22.10 -13.82 -1.00
CA VAL A 404 -21.43 -14.53 0.11
C VAL A 404 -22.47 -15.03 1.10
N THR A 405 -22.66 -16.35 1.16
CA THR A 405 -23.62 -17.03 2.04
C THR A 405 -22.97 -17.55 3.31
N LYS A 406 -23.81 -17.79 4.34
CA LYS A 406 -23.38 -18.43 5.57
C LYS A 406 -23.01 -19.89 5.26
N GLY A 407 -21.72 -20.21 5.38
CA GLY A 407 -21.18 -21.56 5.18
C GLY A 407 -21.84 -22.61 6.09
N PRO A 408 -21.64 -23.90 5.77
CA PRO A 408 -22.55 -24.98 6.16
C PRO A 408 -22.84 -25.07 7.66
N GLU A 409 -24.10 -25.33 7.99
CA GLU A 409 -24.56 -25.65 9.36
C GLU A 409 -24.18 -27.07 9.80
N HIS A 410 -23.50 -27.85 8.96
CA HIS A 410 -23.09 -29.24 9.22
C HIS A 410 -21.59 -29.32 9.53
N GLY A 411 -21.20 -30.23 10.41
CA GLY A 411 -19.81 -30.42 10.88
C GLY A 411 -19.31 -29.39 11.90
N THR A 412 -19.99 -28.25 12.06
CA THR A 412 -19.53 -27.08 12.81
C THR A 412 -19.79 -27.11 14.34
N GLU A 413 -20.36 -28.19 14.88
CA GLU A 413 -20.61 -28.34 16.32
C GLU A 413 -19.31 -28.22 17.15
N GLY A 414 -19.20 -27.20 18.01
CA GLY A 414 -17.98 -26.94 18.80
C GLY A 414 -16.82 -26.30 18.02
N ILE A 415 -17.01 -26.01 16.73
CA ILE A 415 -16.15 -25.11 15.94
C ILE A 415 -16.59 -23.68 16.23
N THR A 416 -15.63 -22.80 16.51
CA THR A 416 -15.89 -21.42 16.96
C THR A 416 -16.16 -20.50 15.77
N GLN A 417 -17.40 -20.54 15.26
CA GLN A 417 -17.87 -19.75 14.10
C GLN A 417 -17.84 -18.22 14.27
N GLN A 418 -17.66 -17.71 15.49
CA GLN A 418 -17.80 -16.28 15.82
C GLN A 418 -16.50 -15.74 16.44
N PRO A 419 -16.05 -14.51 16.08
CA PRO A 419 -14.88 -13.90 16.70
C PRO A 419 -15.11 -13.63 18.20
N LEU A 420 -14.01 -13.62 18.97
CA LEU A 420 -14.07 -13.33 20.40
C LEU A 420 -14.27 -11.83 20.61
N LYS A 421 -15.54 -11.37 20.62
CA LYS A 421 -15.91 -9.94 20.61
C LYS A 421 -15.15 -9.08 21.62
N HIS A 422 -14.89 -9.56 22.84
CA HIS A 422 -14.12 -8.85 23.87
C HIS A 422 -12.59 -8.74 23.62
N ARG A 423 -12.08 -9.31 22.53
CA ARG A 423 -10.69 -9.25 22.05
C ARG A 423 -10.53 -8.55 20.71
N LEU A 424 -11.62 -8.34 19.97
CA LEU A 424 -11.57 -7.60 18.71
C LEU A 424 -10.97 -6.21 18.91
N GLN A 425 -10.28 -5.73 17.88
CA GLN A 425 -10.04 -4.32 17.67
C GLN A 425 -11.30 -3.76 17.00
N GLU A 426 -11.90 -2.72 17.58
CA GLU A 426 -12.91 -1.93 16.89
C GLU A 426 -12.20 -1.04 15.85
N CYS A 427 -12.80 -0.91 14.68
CA CYS A 427 -12.29 -0.19 13.52
C CYS A 427 -13.38 0.76 13.03
N ASP A 428 -12.97 1.86 12.40
CA ASP A 428 -13.87 2.96 12.02
C ASP A 428 -14.93 2.52 10.98
N ASP A 429 -14.63 1.45 10.23
CA ASP A 429 -15.47 0.78 9.25
C ASP A 429 -16.23 -0.46 9.79
N ALA A 430 -16.14 -0.74 11.11
CA ALA A 430 -16.65 -1.99 11.68
C ALA A 430 -18.16 -2.22 11.48
N ASP A 431 -18.97 -1.17 11.35
CA ASP A 431 -20.41 -1.31 11.11
C ASP A 431 -20.77 -1.93 9.75
N LYS A 432 -19.85 -1.90 8.76
CA LYS A 432 -20.00 -2.66 7.52
C LYS A 432 -20.09 -4.18 7.76
N TRP A 433 -19.53 -4.69 8.86
CA TRP A 433 -19.42 -6.13 9.12
C TRP A 433 -19.72 -6.59 10.55
N SER A 434 -20.08 -5.69 11.48
CA SER A 434 -20.39 -6.01 12.88
C SER A 434 -21.50 -7.04 13.06
N ASN A 435 -22.37 -7.17 12.04
CA ASN A 435 -23.49 -8.10 11.95
C ASN A 435 -23.23 -9.33 11.05
N LEU A 436 -22.02 -9.52 10.50
CA LEU A 436 -21.70 -10.68 9.67
C LEU A 436 -21.34 -11.92 10.52
N GLU A 437 -21.76 -13.08 10.03
CA GLU A 437 -21.49 -14.38 10.64
C GLU A 437 -20.48 -15.18 9.79
N THR A 438 -19.32 -14.58 9.49
CA THR A 438 -18.33 -15.15 8.57
C THR A 438 -17.75 -16.48 9.11
N PRO A 439 -18.00 -17.62 8.45
CA PRO A 439 -17.66 -18.93 8.99
C PRO A 439 -16.16 -19.10 9.19
N ARG A 440 -15.78 -19.49 10.41
CA ARG A 440 -14.38 -19.69 10.78
C ARG A 440 -14.16 -20.78 11.82
N PHE A 441 -12.93 -21.27 11.89
CA PHE A 441 -12.38 -22.05 12.98
C PHE A 441 -11.07 -21.40 13.44
N ALA A 442 -11.13 -20.74 14.60
CA ALA A 442 -9.98 -20.12 15.24
C ALA A 442 -9.53 -20.93 16.45
N ARG A 443 -8.21 -21.16 16.57
CA ARG A 443 -7.61 -21.74 17.78
C ARG A 443 -6.33 -21.00 18.23
N ILE A 444 -6.43 -20.31 19.36
CA ILE A 444 -5.39 -19.39 19.88
C ILE A 444 -4.08 -20.15 20.12
N GLY A 445 -2.98 -19.65 19.55
CA GLY A 445 -1.64 -20.20 19.77
C GLY A 445 -1.33 -21.53 19.08
N TRP A 446 -2.26 -22.07 18.27
CA TRP A 446 -2.00 -23.23 17.42
C TRP A 446 -0.97 -22.89 16.32
N ASN A 447 -0.54 -23.94 15.61
CA ASN A 447 0.27 -23.95 14.40
C ASN A 447 -0.39 -24.94 13.41
N SER A 448 0.13 -25.11 12.18
CA SER A 448 -0.49 -26.00 11.18
C SER A 448 -0.67 -27.44 11.68
N TRP A 449 0.33 -27.99 12.37
CA TRP A 449 0.27 -29.32 12.96
C TRP A 449 -0.82 -29.45 14.05
N GLY A 450 -1.32 -28.34 14.61
CA GLY A 450 -2.44 -28.37 15.54
C GLY A 450 -3.77 -28.75 14.86
N PHE A 451 -3.93 -28.43 13.58
CA PHE A 451 -5.14 -28.67 12.78
C PHE A 451 -4.92 -29.66 11.60
N ALA A 452 -3.94 -30.58 11.74
CA ALA A 452 -3.47 -31.47 10.67
C ALA A 452 -3.48 -32.98 11.00
N TYR A 453 -4.07 -33.39 12.12
CA TYR A 453 -4.08 -34.79 12.59
C TYR A 453 -5.42 -35.19 13.21
N GLU A 454 -5.75 -36.49 13.16
CA GLU A 454 -6.98 -37.03 13.73
C GLU A 454 -6.88 -37.30 15.24
N THR A 455 -5.72 -37.79 15.72
CA THR A 455 -5.53 -38.27 17.09
C THR A 455 -4.16 -37.86 17.67
N LYS A 456 -3.89 -38.28 18.92
CA LYS A 456 -2.57 -38.20 19.58
C LYS A 456 -1.89 -39.57 19.73
N GLU A 457 -2.29 -40.57 18.93
CA GLU A 457 -1.85 -41.97 19.13
C GLU A 457 -0.43 -42.25 18.62
N ASP A 458 0.05 -41.44 17.67
CA ASP A 458 1.41 -41.41 17.14
C ASP A 458 2.38 -40.53 17.95
N CYS A 459 1.95 -40.08 19.13
CA CYS A 459 2.74 -39.26 20.04
C CYS A 459 3.52 -40.14 21.04
N ASP A 460 4.75 -39.74 21.33
CA ASP A 460 5.58 -40.34 22.37
C ASP A 460 5.09 -39.97 23.79
N SER A 461 5.73 -40.55 24.82
CA SER A 461 5.42 -40.33 26.24
C SER A 461 5.45 -38.87 26.68
N ASP A 462 6.15 -38.01 25.93
CA ASP A 462 6.32 -36.60 26.23
C ASP A 462 5.35 -35.75 25.37
N ASN A 463 4.35 -36.38 24.77
CA ASN A 463 3.36 -35.81 23.85
C ASN A 463 3.98 -35.12 22.63
N HIS A 464 4.98 -35.75 21.99
CA HIS A 464 5.54 -35.27 20.72
C HIS A 464 5.48 -36.34 19.63
N ARG A 465 5.25 -35.93 18.39
CA ARG A 465 5.30 -36.77 17.18
C ARG A 465 6.46 -36.33 16.28
N THR A 466 6.84 -37.13 15.29
CA THR A 466 7.88 -36.75 14.31
C THR A 466 7.24 -36.11 13.07
N ILE A 467 7.59 -34.85 12.79
CA ILE A 467 7.15 -34.11 11.60
C ILE A 467 8.39 -33.59 10.88
N ALA A 468 8.51 -33.85 9.57
CA ALA A 468 9.66 -33.46 8.74
C ALA A 468 11.05 -33.84 9.33
N GLY A 469 11.12 -34.92 10.12
CA GLY A 469 12.35 -35.38 10.79
C GLY A 469 12.66 -34.70 12.14
N HIS A 470 11.79 -33.80 12.62
CA HIS A 470 11.92 -33.13 13.92
C HIS A 470 10.87 -33.64 14.92
N HIS A 471 11.19 -33.65 16.22
CA HIS A 471 10.18 -33.83 17.27
C HIS A 471 9.33 -32.56 17.37
N VAL A 472 8.02 -32.69 17.20
CA VAL A 472 7.06 -31.58 17.27
C VAL A 472 5.92 -31.95 18.20
N SER A 473 5.53 -31.01 19.05
CA SER A 473 4.54 -31.24 20.09
C SER A 473 3.15 -31.54 19.53
N CYS A 474 2.52 -32.58 20.08
CA CYS A 474 1.12 -32.91 19.90
C CYS A 474 0.18 -32.05 20.75
N ILE A 475 0.73 -31.10 21.51
CA ILE A 475 0.02 -30.25 22.46
C ILE A 475 -0.29 -28.93 21.80
N ASN A 476 -1.59 -28.70 21.59
CA ASN A 476 -2.09 -27.51 20.92
C ASN A 476 -2.41 -26.38 21.93
N GLY A 477 -1.79 -26.41 23.12
CA GLY A 477 -1.91 -25.35 24.14
C GLY A 477 -1.00 -24.16 23.86
N TRP A 478 -1.17 -23.07 24.62
CA TRP A 478 -0.28 -21.90 24.49
C TRP A 478 1.19 -22.30 24.71
N ALA A 479 2.02 -21.98 23.72
CA ALA A 479 3.44 -22.33 23.63
C ALA A 479 3.75 -23.84 23.75
N CYS A 480 2.80 -24.69 23.36
CA CYS A 480 2.88 -26.15 23.44
C CYS A 480 3.13 -26.71 24.85
N ASN A 481 2.79 -25.95 25.90
CA ASN A 481 2.97 -26.36 27.28
C ASN A 481 1.88 -27.38 27.69
N PRO A 482 2.23 -28.60 28.18
CA PRO A 482 1.25 -29.58 28.65
C PRO A 482 0.34 -29.09 29.77
N HIS A 483 0.84 -28.19 30.63
CA HIS A 483 0.04 -27.61 31.71
C HIS A 483 -0.90 -26.49 31.24
N ASN A 484 -0.84 -26.13 29.95
CA ASN A 484 -1.76 -25.21 29.27
C ASN A 484 -2.70 -25.95 28.29
N GLU A 485 -2.86 -27.27 28.39
CA GLU A 485 -4.05 -27.94 27.83
C GLU A 485 -5.26 -27.60 28.70
N ASP A 486 -5.89 -26.47 28.39
CA ASP A 486 -7.21 -26.12 28.91
C ASP A 486 -8.20 -27.27 28.59
N PRO A 487 -8.88 -27.87 29.59
CA PRO A 487 -9.85 -28.93 29.35
C PRO A 487 -10.99 -28.58 28.38
N GLY A 488 -11.25 -27.29 28.14
CA GLY A 488 -12.18 -26.81 27.11
C GLY A 488 -11.62 -26.79 25.68
N TRP A 489 -10.34 -27.09 25.48
CA TRP A 489 -9.62 -26.96 24.20
C TRP A 489 -8.97 -28.28 23.74
N PRO A 490 -9.74 -29.37 23.58
CA PRO A 490 -9.21 -30.64 23.09
C PRO A 490 -8.67 -30.54 21.65
N LEU A 491 -7.90 -31.56 21.25
CA LEU A 491 -7.58 -31.77 19.84
C LEU A 491 -8.89 -31.86 19.03
N VAL A 492 -8.96 -31.10 17.94
CA VAL A 492 -10.06 -31.18 16.97
C VAL A 492 -9.55 -32.03 15.81
N PRO A 493 -10.15 -33.21 15.54
CA PRO A 493 -9.70 -34.08 14.46
C PRO A 493 -9.73 -33.37 13.11
N LEU A 494 -8.70 -33.55 12.29
CA LEU A 494 -8.61 -32.94 10.96
C LEU A 494 -9.84 -33.26 10.09
N SER A 495 -10.36 -34.50 10.15
CA SER A 495 -11.61 -34.91 9.49
C SER A 495 -12.79 -33.99 9.78
N LYS A 496 -12.90 -33.44 10.99
CA LYS A 496 -13.97 -32.50 11.38
C LYS A 496 -13.76 -31.09 10.83
N ILE A 497 -12.51 -30.67 10.67
CA ILE A 497 -12.14 -29.40 10.05
C ILE A 497 -12.36 -29.46 8.53
N ALA A 498 -12.06 -30.61 7.92
CA ALA A 498 -12.40 -30.90 6.54
C ALA A 498 -13.93 -30.94 6.35
N ASP A 499 -14.68 -31.63 7.22
CA ASP A 499 -16.15 -31.71 7.11
C ASP A 499 -16.84 -30.33 7.17
N ALA A 500 -16.38 -29.43 8.05
CA ALA A 500 -16.83 -28.03 8.08
C ALA A 500 -16.49 -27.26 6.78
N ALA A 501 -15.41 -27.64 6.09
CA ALA A 501 -15.02 -27.09 4.78
C ALA A 501 -15.72 -27.77 3.58
N ARG A 502 -16.46 -28.88 3.79
CA ARG A 502 -17.04 -29.73 2.72
C ARG A 502 -17.87 -28.96 1.70
N HIS A 503 -18.63 -27.96 2.14
CA HIS A 503 -19.49 -27.15 1.27
C HIS A 503 -18.96 -25.73 1.03
N SER A 504 -17.66 -25.50 1.24
CA SER A 504 -17.02 -24.22 0.96
C SER A 504 -16.47 -24.16 -0.46
N ASP A 505 -16.77 -23.10 -1.19
CA ASP A 505 -16.17 -22.78 -2.49
C ASP A 505 -14.79 -22.15 -2.31
N LEU A 506 -14.58 -21.48 -1.17
CA LEU A 506 -13.35 -20.81 -0.79
C LEU A 506 -12.95 -21.16 0.65
N VAL A 507 -11.74 -21.69 0.84
CA VAL A 507 -11.19 -22.04 2.16
C VAL A 507 -9.87 -21.31 2.40
N LEU A 508 -9.78 -20.55 3.48
CA LEU A 508 -8.60 -19.75 3.80
C LEU A 508 -7.85 -20.36 4.99
N LEU A 509 -6.54 -20.60 4.85
CA LEU A 509 -5.65 -21.13 5.89
C LEU A 509 -4.67 -20.04 6.32
N SER A 510 -4.82 -19.50 7.55
CA SER A 510 -4.11 -18.29 8.00
C SER A 510 -3.35 -18.47 9.33
N THR A 511 -2.21 -17.76 9.46
CA THR A 511 -1.27 -17.81 10.60
C THR A 511 -1.01 -19.23 11.09
N TRP A 512 -0.62 -20.08 10.16
CA TRP A 512 -0.29 -21.50 10.31
C TRP A 512 1.03 -21.77 11.04
N VAL A 513 1.66 -20.74 11.61
CA VAL A 513 2.88 -20.79 12.42
C VAL A 513 2.87 -19.65 13.45
N ASN A 514 3.34 -19.92 14.66
CA ASN A 514 3.36 -19.00 15.81
C ASN A 514 4.79 -18.82 16.38
N ASP A 515 5.78 -18.82 15.47
CA ASP A 515 7.20 -19.08 15.79
C ASP A 515 7.84 -18.11 16.80
N ALA A 516 7.32 -16.89 16.92
CA ALA A 516 7.75 -15.95 17.96
C ALA A 516 7.54 -16.51 19.38
N LYS A 517 6.41 -17.19 19.62
CA LYS A 517 5.95 -17.56 20.98
C LYS A 517 6.68 -18.78 21.53
N HIS A 518 7.04 -19.77 20.72
CA HIS A 518 7.82 -20.91 21.23
C HIS A 518 9.23 -20.47 21.67
N ARG A 519 9.83 -19.47 21.00
CA ARG A 519 11.17 -18.94 21.33
C ARG A 519 11.18 -18.29 22.72
N TRP A 520 10.12 -17.57 23.08
CA TRP A 520 9.93 -16.98 24.42
C TRP A 520 9.78 -18.03 25.53
N HIS A 521 9.28 -19.22 25.19
CA HIS A 521 9.10 -20.33 26.11
C HIS A 521 10.10 -21.48 25.84
N GLY A 522 11.34 -21.15 25.48
CA GLY A 522 12.45 -22.11 25.43
C GLY A 522 12.29 -23.25 24.42
N ASN A 523 11.51 -23.06 23.36
CA ASN A 523 11.21 -24.03 22.30
C ASN A 523 10.52 -25.32 22.78
N LEU A 524 9.62 -25.23 23.77
CA LEU A 524 8.82 -26.38 24.25
C LEU A 524 8.09 -27.14 23.13
N CYS A 525 7.65 -26.47 22.06
CA CYS A 525 7.04 -27.10 20.89
C CYS A 525 7.95 -28.12 20.17
N TYR A 526 9.26 -28.09 20.41
CA TYR A 526 10.28 -28.89 19.73
C TYR A 526 11.21 -29.62 20.73
N LYS A 527 10.69 -30.03 21.91
CA LYS A 527 11.49 -30.55 23.06
C LYS A 527 12.70 -29.68 23.45
N GLY A 528 12.61 -28.37 23.27
CA GLY A 528 13.69 -27.42 23.56
C GLY A 528 14.66 -27.16 22.39
N ALA A 529 14.53 -27.86 21.26
CA ALA A 529 15.40 -27.66 20.11
C ALA A 529 15.24 -26.27 19.48
N GLY A 530 16.35 -25.56 19.28
CA GLY A 530 16.38 -24.34 18.47
C GLY A 530 16.35 -24.69 16.98
N LEU A 531 15.17 -24.68 16.38
CA LEU A 531 15.00 -24.96 14.95
C LEU A 531 15.35 -23.75 14.07
N SER A 532 15.74 -24.04 12.83
CA SER A 532 15.93 -23.02 11.78
C SER A 532 14.59 -22.65 11.14
N HIS A 533 14.51 -21.49 10.47
CA HIS A 533 13.28 -21.11 9.75
C HIS A 533 12.91 -22.10 8.63
N GLY A 534 13.88 -22.68 7.92
CA GLY A 534 13.61 -23.76 6.95
C GLY A 534 13.15 -25.08 7.60
N SER A 535 13.62 -25.37 8.82
CA SER A 535 13.08 -26.48 9.63
C SER A 535 11.61 -26.23 10.01
N THR A 536 11.28 -25.01 10.46
CA THR A 536 9.90 -24.56 10.68
C THR A 536 9.08 -24.68 9.40
N ALA A 537 9.58 -24.19 8.26
CA ALA A 537 8.90 -24.25 6.97
C ALA A 537 8.50 -25.69 6.59
N ASN A 538 9.43 -26.65 6.71
CA ASN A 538 9.16 -28.06 6.41
C ASN A 538 8.09 -28.68 7.32
N ILE A 539 8.09 -28.34 8.62
CA ILE A 539 7.07 -28.77 9.59
C ILE A 539 5.72 -28.13 9.24
N SER A 540 5.71 -26.82 8.99
CA SER A 540 4.52 -26.04 8.65
C SER A 540 3.87 -26.55 7.38
N ALA A 541 4.65 -26.78 6.33
CA ALA A 541 4.20 -27.30 5.04
C ALA A 541 3.70 -28.75 5.13
N ASP A 542 4.26 -29.61 6.00
CA ASP A 542 3.72 -30.96 6.19
C ASP A 542 2.32 -30.93 6.83
N GLY A 543 2.13 -30.10 7.85
CA GLY A 543 0.81 -29.85 8.45
C GLY A 543 -0.19 -29.29 7.42
N LEU A 544 0.20 -28.26 6.67
CA LEU A 544 -0.64 -27.68 5.62
C LEU A 544 -0.99 -28.71 4.52
N ARG A 545 -0.03 -29.49 4.04
CA ARG A 545 -0.26 -30.55 3.04
C ARG A 545 -1.29 -31.58 3.51
N ARG A 546 -1.28 -31.97 4.79
CA ARG A 546 -2.30 -32.85 5.40
C ARG A 546 -3.68 -32.19 5.41
N THR A 547 -3.77 -30.97 5.92
CA THR A 547 -5.04 -30.22 6.00
C THR A 547 -5.65 -30.01 4.61
N ILE A 548 -4.85 -29.62 3.63
CA ILE A 548 -5.26 -29.47 2.22
C ILE A 548 -5.73 -30.81 1.65
N ALA A 549 -5.02 -31.92 1.90
CA ALA A 549 -5.39 -33.24 1.40
C ALA A 549 -6.77 -33.70 1.94
N ALA A 550 -7.04 -33.53 3.23
CA ALA A 550 -8.33 -33.88 3.81
C ALA A 550 -9.48 -32.99 3.30
N ILE A 551 -9.24 -31.67 3.13
CA ILE A 551 -10.21 -30.77 2.47
C ILE A 551 -10.49 -31.23 1.03
N ARG A 552 -9.45 -31.67 0.29
CA ARG A 552 -9.57 -32.17 -1.09
C ARG A 552 -10.33 -33.50 -1.19
N GLU A 553 -10.22 -34.37 -0.18
CA GLU A 553 -10.95 -35.64 -0.10
C GLU A 553 -12.46 -35.42 0.06
N VAL A 554 -12.86 -34.43 0.87
CA VAL A 554 -14.28 -34.09 1.06
C VAL A 554 -14.84 -33.12 0.01
N ASN A 555 -13.98 -32.29 -0.60
CA ASN A 555 -14.32 -31.33 -1.65
C ASN A 555 -13.11 -31.03 -2.57
N ALA A 556 -13.09 -31.68 -3.74
CA ALA A 556 -12.01 -31.55 -4.73
C ALA A 556 -12.03 -30.23 -5.52
N GLU A 557 -13.12 -29.45 -5.47
CA GLU A 557 -13.34 -28.24 -6.28
C GLU A 557 -13.22 -26.92 -5.54
N SER A 558 -13.21 -26.92 -4.19
CA SER A 558 -12.93 -25.73 -3.39
C SER A 558 -11.62 -25.07 -3.79
N VAL A 559 -11.54 -23.74 -3.74
CA VAL A 559 -10.28 -23.00 -3.83
C VAL A 559 -9.68 -22.90 -2.43
N VAL A 560 -8.44 -23.35 -2.25
CA VAL A 560 -7.74 -23.21 -0.96
C VAL A 560 -6.68 -22.11 -1.07
N LEU A 561 -6.83 -21.07 -0.26
CA LEU A 561 -5.89 -19.97 -0.14
C LEU A 561 -5.06 -20.13 1.14
N VAL A 562 -3.74 -20.27 1.03
CA VAL A 562 -2.83 -20.27 2.16
C VAL A 562 -2.23 -18.88 2.29
N MET A 563 -2.63 -18.13 3.31
CA MET A 563 -2.12 -16.77 3.53
C MET A 563 -0.70 -16.79 4.07
N ALA A 564 0.12 -15.81 3.70
CA ALA A 564 1.45 -15.62 4.27
C ALA A 564 1.42 -15.43 5.80
N SER A 565 2.53 -15.76 6.46
CA SER A 565 2.77 -15.43 7.86
C SER A 565 3.41 -14.05 7.97
N TYR A 566 2.83 -13.16 8.78
CA TYR A 566 3.32 -11.79 8.95
C TYR A 566 4.53 -11.71 9.89
N PRO A 567 5.47 -10.75 9.70
CA PRO A 567 6.60 -10.55 10.59
C PRO A 567 6.20 -10.19 12.03
N GLN A 568 7.16 -10.24 12.96
CA GLN A 568 6.89 -9.90 14.36
C GLN A 568 6.62 -8.40 14.54
N SER A 569 5.88 -8.02 15.58
CA SER A 569 5.67 -6.62 15.95
C SER A 569 6.82 -6.05 16.79
N ALA A 570 7.20 -4.80 16.58
CA ALA A 570 8.01 -4.01 17.51
C ALA A 570 7.39 -2.60 17.66
N ASN A 571 7.10 -2.18 18.89
CA ASN A 571 6.47 -0.88 19.20
C ASN A 571 5.24 -0.57 18.32
N TYR A 572 4.34 -1.55 18.16
CA TYR A 572 3.14 -1.51 17.31
C TYR A 572 3.38 -1.38 15.78
N GLY A 573 4.61 -1.16 15.33
CA GLY A 573 5.05 -1.31 13.95
C GLY A 573 5.66 -2.68 13.64
N VAL A 574 6.19 -2.84 12.42
CA VAL A 574 6.87 -4.06 11.98
C VAL A 574 8.27 -4.15 12.58
N ASN A 575 8.61 -5.30 13.17
CA ASN A 575 9.99 -5.61 13.53
C ASN A 575 10.79 -5.91 12.25
N ARG A 576 11.38 -4.85 11.67
CA ARG A 576 12.26 -4.88 10.49
C ARG A 576 13.32 -5.99 10.57
N GLY A 577 13.86 -6.28 11.76
CA GLY A 577 14.83 -7.37 11.99
C GLY A 577 14.29 -8.80 11.78
N THR A 578 12.98 -8.95 11.57
CA THR A 578 12.31 -10.23 11.27
C THR A 578 11.66 -10.30 9.88
N ALA A 579 11.57 -9.19 9.14
CA ALA A 579 10.85 -9.14 7.86
C ALA A 579 11.37 -10.17 6.85
N ALA A 580 12.64 -10.07 6.45
CA ALA A 580 13.29 -11.02 5.53
C ALA A 580 13.33 -12.47 6.04
N GLN A 581 13.16 -12.69 7.35
CA GLN A 581 13.08 -14.04 7.93
C GLN A 581 11.72 -14.68 7.69
N PHE A 582 10.64 -13.88 7.79
CA PHE A 582 9.28 -14.33 7.49
C PHE A 582 9.04 -14.42 5.97
N GLU A 583 9.63 -13.52 5.19
CA GLU A 583 9.67 -13.62 3.72
C GLU A 583 10.27 -14.96 3.24
N ALA A 584 11.45 -15.33 3.75
CA ALA A 584 12.07 -16.62 3.45
C ALA A 584 11.22 -17.82 3.93
N LEU A 585 10.66 -17.76 5.16
CA LEU A 585 9.75 -18.78 5.69
C LEU A 585 8.49 -18.96 4.83
N ASN A 586 7.94 -17.87 4.30
CA ASN A 586 6.78 -17.91 3.40
C ASN A 586 7.16 -18.52 2.04
N ALA A 587 8.29 -18.14 1.46
CA ALA A 587 8.78 -18.70 0.19
C ALA A 587 9.09 -20.20 0.29
N ASP A 588 9.74 -20.65 1.37
CA ASP A 588 10.05 -22.07 1.64
C ASP A 588 8.77 -22.92 1.83
N VAL A 589 7.68 -22.33 2.33
CA VAL A 589 6.37 -22.99 2.46
C VAL A 589 5.61 -22.97 1.14
N GLU A 590 5.57 -21.85 0.41
CA GLU A 590 4.95 -21.77 -0.92
C GLU A 590 5.57 -22.82 -1.86
N ALA A 591 6.91 -22.90 -1.91
CA ALA A 591 7.62 -23.84 -2.76
C ALA A 591 7.24 -25.31 -2.50
N GLN A 592 6.80 -25.65 -1.28
CA GLN A 592 6.33 -26.99 -0.88
C GLN A 592 4.83 -27.22 -1.10
N LEU A 593 4.07 -26.17 -1.42
CA LEU A 593 2.63 -26.22 -1.73
C LEU A 593 2.34 -26.01 -3.22
N ARG A 594 3.31 -25.48 -3.98
CA ARG A 594 3.24 -25.25 -5.42
C ARG A 594 2.92 -26.54 -6.17
N GLY A 595 1.90 -26.49 -7.03
CA GLY A 595 1.42 -27.63 -7.82
C GLY A 595 0.30 -28.45 -7.17
N LEU A 596 -0.13 -28.14 -5.93
CA LEU A 596 -1.33 -28.72 -5.35
C LEU A 596 -2.60 -28.19 -6.07
N ARG A 597 -3.53 -29.09 -6.44
CA ARG A 597 -4.76 -28.76 -7.19
C ARG A 597 -5.57 -27.66 -6.49
N ARG A 598 -5.93 -26.60 -7.24
CA ARG A 598 -6.75 -25.46 -6.77
C ARG A 598 -6.25 -24.85 -5.45
N THR A 599 -4.95 -24.89 -5.21
CA THR A 599 -4.32 -24.38 -3.99
C THR A 599 -3.36 -23.25 -4.36
N TYR A 600 -3.52 -22.10 -3.72
CA TYR A 600 -2.77 -20.88 -4.01
C TYR A 600 -2.19 -20.33 -2.70
N PHE A 601 -1.03 -19.69 -2.78
CA PHE A 601 -0.44 -18.98 -1.67
C PHE A 601 -0.69 -17.48 -1.86
N VAL A 602 -1.18 -16.80 -0.82
CA VAL A 602 -1.52 -15.39 -0.85
C VAL A 602 -0.44 -14.63 -0.10
N GLY A 603 0.50 -14.07 -0.86
CA GLY A 603 1.51 -13.15 -0.35
C GLY A 603 0.92 -11.76 -0.10
N PHE A 604 1.36 -11.13 0.99
CA PHE A 604 1.05 -9.74 1.34
C PHE A 604 2.24 -9.15 2.10
N SER A 605 2.26 -7.82 2.28
CA SER A 605 3.34 -7.13 2.99
C SER A 605 2.78 -6.08 3.95
N LEU A 606 3.26 -6.09 5.20
CA LEU A 606 2.91 -5.07 6.19
C LEU A 606 3.88 -3.88 6.08
N PRO A 607 3.41 -2.64 5.86
CA PRO A 607 4.28 -1.47 5.69
C PRO A 607 5.23 -1.26 6.90
N PRO A 608 6.56 -1.20 6.68
CA PRO A 608 7.54 -1.28 7.77
C PRO A 608 7.64 -0.03 8.66
N ASP A 609 7.02 1.07 8.25
CA ASP A 609 7.04 2.37 8.93
C ASP A 609 5.67 2.82 9.46
N ALA A 610 4.65 1.97 9.38
CA ALA A 610 3.33 2.23 9.92
C ALA A 610 3.08 1.46 11.23
N GLU A 611 2.30 2.05 12.15
CA GLU A 611 1.67 1.28 13.23
C GLU A 611 0.58 0.37 12.63
N VAL A 612 0.92 -0.90 12.45
CA VAL A 612 0.06 -1.93 11.81
C VAL A 612 -0.31 -3.06 12.76
N PHE A 613 0.15 -3.03 14.01
CA PHE A 613 -0.21 -3.99 15.06
C PHE A 613 -1.09 -3.36 16.15
N GLN A 614 -1.98 -4.15 16.75
CA GLN A 614 -2.92 -3.67 17.77
C GLN A 614 -2.27 -3.57 19.16
N ARG A 615 -2.75 -2.60 19.96
CA ARG A 615 -2.28 -2.37 21.33
C ARG A 615 -2.89 -3.33 22.35
N ARG A 616 -4.10 -3.84 22.08
CA ARG A 616 -4.88 -4.74 22.96
C ARG A 616 -4.35 -6.18 23.01
N SER A 617 -3.94 -6.72 21.87
CA SER A 617 -3.37 -8.08 21.73
C SER A 617 -2.06 -8.03 20.94
N PRO A 618 -0.92 -7.66 21.56
CA PRO A 618 0.36 -7.48 20.87
C PRO A 618 0.78 -8.66 19.98
N GLY A 619 1.41 -8.36 18.84
CA GLY A 619 1.78 -9.37 17.83
C GLY A 619 0.63 -9.82 16.92
N HIS A 620 -0.51 -9.12 16.91
CA HIS A 620 -1.56 -9.25 15.90
C HIS A 620 -1.74 -7.91 15.20
N PRO A 621 -2.04 -7.89 13.89
CA PRO A 621 -2.36 -6.66 13.19
C PRO A 621 -3.54 -5.86 13.81
N ASN A 622 -3.58 -4.57 13.47
CA ASN A 622 -4.69 -3.64 13.73
C ASN A 622 -5.47 -3.38 12.43
N CYS A 623 -6.50 -2.54 12.45
CA CYS A 623 -7.34 -2.21 11.29
C CYS A 623 -6.55 -1.85 10.00
N ARG A 624 -5.40 -1.17 10.11
CA ARG A 624 -4.53 -0.85 8.96
C ARG A 624 -3.76 -2.07 8.46
N GLY A 625 -3.33 -2.95 9.36
CA GLY A 625 -2.67 -4.21 8.99
C GLY A 625 -3.65 -5.30 8.53
N ASP A 626 -4.87 -5.35 9.06
CA ASP A 626 -5.97 -6.19 8.59
C ASP A 626 -6.37 -5.83 7.15
N ARG A 627 -6.37 -4.54 6.78
CA ARG A 627 -6.55 -4.06 5.39
C ARG A 627 -5.36 -4.32 4.46
N ALA A 628 -4.23 -4.83 4.99
CA ALA A 628 -3.01 -5.15 4.25
C ALA A 628 -2.69 -6.65 4.23
N MET A 629 -3.69 -7.49 4.59
CA MET A 629 -3.64 -8.96 4.63
C MET A 629 -4.64 -9.57 3.64
#